data_AF-A0A960RA24-F1
#
_entry.id   AF-A0A960RA24-F1
#
_cell.length_a   1.000
_cell.length_b   1.000
_cell.length_c   1.000
_cell.angle_alpha   90.00
_cell.angle_beta   90.00
_cell.angle_gamma   90.00
#
_symmetry.space_group_name_H-M   'P 1'
#
loop_
_entity.id
_entity.type
_entity.pdbx_description
1 polymer ?
#
loop_
_entity_poly.entity_id
_entity_poly.type
_entity_poly.pdbx_seq_one_letter_code
_entity_poly.pdbx_strand_id
1 'polypeptide(L)'
;FESLAVALRESGFPEARIEKLRASFFRTIVVEPDRYQGMVTMIGVFALQLSESLNRLMIEDANSEPPVVMTAKQYINANLEDRITLDDVAAHVCVSPYYFCKIFKQATGMTLTEYVNRRRIERAKRKLLVPHARVTEVAYDVGYQSLSQFNRSFLKYVGMSPTHYRETSGIEMTPQAA
;
A
#
# COMPACT_ATOMS: atom_id res chain seq x y z
N PHE A 1 -15.10 -32.21 17.58
CA PHE A 1 -15.44 -32.85 16.30
C PHE A 1 -15.87 -34.29 16.44
N GLU A 2 -15.05 -35.17 17.02
CA GLU A 2 -15.36 -36.61 17.08
C GLU A 2 -16.71 -36.90 17.78
N SER A 3 -17.10 -36.10 18.77
CA SER A 3 -18.43 -36.18 19.41
C SER A 3 -19.60 -35.91 18.45
N LEU A 4 -19.41 -34.97 17.50
CA LEU A 4 -20.36 -34.70 16.41
C LEU A 4 -20.38 -35.85 15.41
N ALA A 5 -19.22 -36.45 15.12
CA ALA A 5 -19.11 -37.57 14.18
C ALA A 5 -19.86 -38.83 14.67
N VAL A 6 -19.82 -39.15 15.96
CA VAL A 6 -20.54 -40.31 16.54
C VAL A 6 -22.06 -40.12 16.44
N ALA A 7 -22.58 -38.95 16.84
CA ALA A 7 -24.01 -38.63 16.72
C ALA A 7 -24.49 -38.69 15.26
N LEU A 8 -23.65 -38.28 14.32
CA LEU A 8 -23.94 -38.38 12.90
C LEU A 8 -24.00 -39.85 12.44
N ARG A 9 -23.06 -40.72 12.83
CA ARG A 9 -23.12 -42.15 12.45
C ARG A 9 -24.38 -42.84 12.96
N GLU A 10 -24.76 -42.59 14.21
CA GLU A 10 -25.96 -43.15 14.83
C GLU A 10 -27.26 -42.68 14.13
N SER A 11 -27.25 -41.46 13.57
CA SER A 11 -28.33 -40.96 12.72
C SER A 11 -28.36 -41.53 11.29
N GLY A 12 -27.45 -42.45 10.96
CA GLY A 12 -27.33 -43.08 9.64
C GLY A 12 -26.51 -42.27 8.64
N PHE A 13 -25.69 -41.32 9.10
CA PHE A 13 -24.95 -40.43 8.22
C PHE A 13 -23.74 -41.14 7.57
N PRO A 14 -23.43 -40.90 6.27
CA PRO A 14 -22.42 -41.70 5.56
C PRO A 14 -20.98 -41.47 6.01
N GLU A 15 -20.22 -42.55 6.17
CA GLU A 15 -18.84 -42.54 6.71
C GLU A 15 -17.86 -41.69 5.87
N ALA A 16 -17.96 -41.76 4.53
CA ALA A 16 -17.14 -40.94 3.63
C ALA A 16 -17.36 -39.42 3.78
N ARG A 17 -18.54 -39.00 4.25
CA ARG A 17 -18.86 -37.58 4.53
C ARG A 17 -18.32 -37.14 5.88
N ILE A 18 -18.27 -38.03 6.86
CA ILE A 18 -17.72 -37.73 8.18
C ILE A 18 -16.21 -37.51 8.08
N GLU A 19 -15.51 -38.30 7.25
CA GLU A 19 -14.07 -38.14 7.07
C GLU A 19 -13.70 -36.84 6.34
N LYS A 20 -14.54 -36.38 5.39
CA LYS A 20 -14.44 -35.03 4.80
C LYS A 20 -14.70 -33.92 5.82
N LEU A 21 -15.65 -34.12 6.72
CA LEU A 21 -16.00 -33.15 7.76
C LEU A 21 -14.88 -33.03 8.80
N ARG A 22 -14.17 -34.12 9.07
CA ARG A 22 -12.99 -34.18 9.95
C ARG A 22 -11.85 -33.30 9.45
N ALA A 23 -11.48 -33.45 8.17
CA ALA A 23 -10.45 -32.60 7.55
C ALA A 23 -10.84 -31.10 7.56
N SER A 24 -12.13 -30.81 7.44
CA SER A 24 -12.69 -29.45 7.47
C SER A 24 -12.69 -28.85 8.88
N PHE A 25 -12.95 -29.66 9.92
CA PHE A 25 -12.89 -29.20 11.30
C PHE A 25 -11.48 -28.87 11.76
N PHE A 26 -10.50 -29.73 11.46
CA PHE A 26 -9.10 -29.50 11.86
C PHE A 26 -8.37 -28.42 11.04
N ARG A 27 -8.95 -27.96 9.91
CA ARG A 27 -8.54 -26.71 9.24
C ARG A 27 -9.10 -25.45 9.91
N THR A 28 -10.03 -25.61 10.85
CA THR A 28 -10.65 -24.50 11.56
C THR A 28 -9.86 -24.25 12.85
N ILE A 29 -9.08 -23.15 12.88
CA ILE A 29 -8.42 -22.72 14.12
C ILE A 29 -9.53 -22.24 15.07
N VAL A 30 -9.92 -23.08 16.03
CA VAL A 30 -10.87 -22.68 17.08
C VAL A 30 -10.06 -22.07 18.22
N VAL A 31 -10.09 -20.74 18.30
CA VAL A 31 -9.47 -19.98 19.38
C VAL A 31 -10.49 -19.79 20.50
N GLU A 32 -10.13 -20.12 21.74
CA GLU A 32 -10.97 -19.83 22.90
C GLU A 32 -11.26 -18.32 22.99
N PRO A 33 -12.47 -17.89 23.41
CA PRO A 33 -12.84 -16.48 23.44
C PRO A 33 -11.80 -15.59 24.15
N ASP A 34 -11.26 -16.06 25.29
CA ASP A 34 -10.26 -15.32 26.06
C ASP A 34 -8.91 -15.24 25.35
N ARG A 35 -8.51 -16.30 24.64
CA ARG A 35 -7.29 -16.31 23.82
C ARG A 35 -7.45 -15.41 22.60
N TYR A 36 -8.62 -15.40 21.98
CA TYR A 36 -8.94 -14.52 20.86
C TYR A 36 -8.92 -13.06 21.31
N GLN A 37 -9.55 -12.77 22.46
CA GLN A 37 -9.54 -11.45 23.05
C GLN A 37 -8.11 -11.02 23.43
N GLY A 38 -7.31 -11.93 23.97
CA GLY A 38 -5.88 -11.71 24.23
C GLY A 38 -5.12 -11.39 22.96
N MET A 39 -5.32 -12.14 21.86
CA MET A 39 -4.69 -11.86 20.57
C MET A 39 -5.10 -10.49 20.02
N VAL A 40 -6.39 -10.15 20.05
CA VAL A 40 -6.90 -8.83 19.62
C VAL A 40 -6.29 -7.71 20.47
N THR A 41 -6.22 -7.92 21.79
CA THR A 41 -5.62 -6.95 22.71
C THR A 41 -4.14 -6.76 22.41
N MET A 42 -3.40 -7.84 22.21
CA MET A 42 -1.98 -7.79 21.85
C MET A 42 -1.75 -7.07 20.52
N ILE A 43 -2.55 -7.38 19.49
CA ILE A 43 -2.50 -6.69 18.20
C ILE A 43 -2.81 -5.19 18.37
N GLY A 44 -3.81 -4.85 19.18
CA GLY A 44 -4.15 -3.47 19.50
C GLY A 44 -3.03 -2.72 20.21
N VAL A 45 -2.40 -3.35 21.21
CA VAL A 45 -1.23 -2.79 21.92
C VAL A 45 -0.05 -2.62 20.96
N PHE A 46 0.22 -3.59 20.08
CA PHE A 46 1.25 -3.46 19.05
C PHE A 46 0.96 -2.32 18.08
N ALA A 47 -0.29 -2.14 17.65
CA ALA A 47 -0.68 -1.03 16.79
C ALA A 47 -0.46 0.33 17.47
N LEU A 48 -0.82 0.44 18.76
CA LEU A 48 -0.57 1.65 19.56
C LEU A 48 0.94 1.92 19.71
N GLN A 49 1.73 0.90 20.06
CA GLN A 49 3.17 1.02 20.21
C GLN A 49 3.85 1.43 18.90
N LEU A 50 3.40 0.87 17.78
CA LEU A 50 3.91 1.21 16.46
C LEU A 50 3.53 2.65 16.08
N SER A 51 2.30 3.08 16.39
CA SER A 51 1.87 4.47 16.21
C SER A 51 2.73 5.46 17.01
N GLU A 52 3.02 5.16 18.28
CA GLU A 52 3.88 6.01 19.11
C GLU A 52 5.32 6.03 18.59
N SER A 53 5.84 4.88 18.15
CA SER A 53 7.19 4.78 17.58
C SER A 53 7.31 5.57 16.28
N LEU A 54 6.30 5.50 15.41
CA LEU A 54 6.22 6.33 14.21
C LEU A 54 6.14 7.81 14.56
N ASN A 55 5.35 8.19 15.57
CA ASN A 55 5.24 9.58 15.98
C ASN A 55 6.57 10.13 16.51
N ARG A 56 7.34 9.36 17.29
CA ARG A 56 8.69 9.74 17.74
C ARG A 56 9.63 9.94 16.55
N LEU A 57 9.66 9.01 15.61
CA LEU A 57 10.45 9.14 14.38
C LEU A 57 10.05 10.38 13.58
N MET A 58 8.75 10.67 13.48
CA MET A 58 8.28 11.87 12.78
C MET A 58 8.67 13.17 13.49
N ILE A 59 8.71 13.20 14.83
CA ILE A 59 9.14 14.37 15.60
C ILE A 59 10.66 14.57 15.50
N GLU A 60 11.46 13.49 15.48
CA GLU A 60 12.91 13.55 15.23
C GLU A 60 13.24 13.95 13.79
N ASP A 61 12.48 13.44 12.80
CA ASP A 61 12.60 13.82 11.39
C ASP A 61 12.12 15.26 11.13
N ALA A 62 11.10 15.74 11.84
CA ALA A 62 10.62 17.13 11.72
C ALA A 62 11.69 18.16 12.16
N ASN A 63 12.63 17.75 13.02
CA ASN A 63 13.81 18.55 13.37
C ASN A 63 15.00 18.32 12.43
N SER A 64 14.99 17.29 11.59
CA SER A 64 16.09 16.90 10.70
C SER A 64 15.89 17.33 9.24
N GLU A 65 14.64 17.42 8.78
CA GLU A 65 14.32 17.85 7.41
C GLU A 65 14.18 19.38 7.32
N PRO A 66 14.95 20.07 6.46
CA PRO A 66 14.86 21.52 6.32
C PRO A 66 13.44 21.96 5.96
N PRO A 67 12.89 23.06 6.55
CA PRO A 67 11.54 23.54 6.26
C PRO A 67 11.27 23.74 4.76
N VAL A 68 12.29 24.19 4.02
CA VAL A 68 12.25 24.35 2.55
C VAL A 68 11.91 23.04 1.84
N VAL A 69 12.44 21.91 2.31
CA VAL A 69 12.17 20.58 1.74
C VAL A 69 10.76 20.11 2.10
N MET A 70 10.31 20.37 3.33
CA MET A 70 8.95 20.04 3.75
C MET A 70 7.90 20.78 2.91
N THR A 71 8.05 22.10 2.73
CA THR A 71 7.16 22.91 1.89
C THR A 71 7.20 22.45 0.42
N ALA A 72 8.39 22.14 -0.10
CA ALA A 72 8.52 21.60 -1.46
C ALA A 72 7.78 20.26 -1.63
N LYS A 73 7.87 19.34 -0.66
CA LYS A 73 7.13 18.07 -0.70
C LYS A 73 5.61 18.30 -0.69
N GLN A 74 5.12 19.26 0.07
CA GLN A 74 3.69 19.62 0.09
C GLN A 74 3.23 20.12 -1.29
N TYR A 75 3.99 21.06 -1.88
CA TYR A 75 3.73 21.54 -3.24
C TYR A 75 3.73 20.42 -4.27
N ILE A 76 4.75 19.55 -4.24
CA ILE A 76 4.85 18.41 -5.16
C ILE A 76 3.63 17.49 -5.02
N ASN A 77 3.24 17.15 -3.80
CA ASN A 77 2.11 16.24 -3.55
C ASN A 77 0.77 16.82 -4.03
N ALA A 78 0.58 18.14 -3.91
CA ALA A 78 -0.61 18.83 -4.39
C ALA A 78 -0.69 18.87 -5.93
N ASN A 79 0.45 18.89 -6.63
CA ASN A 79 0.53 19.12 -8.08
C ASN A 79 1.02 17.89 -8.87
N LEU A 80 0.87 16.67 -8.33
CA LEU A 80 1.43 15.46 -8.97
C LEU A 80 0.88 15.18 -10.37
N GLU A 81 -0.35 15.62 -10.65
CA GLU A 81 -1.04 15.41 -11.94
C GLU A 81 -0.49 16.34 -13.02
N ASP A 82 0.03 17.50 -12.62
CA ASP A 82 0.55 18.52 -13.52
C ASP A 82 2.04 18.35 -13.82
N ARG A 83 2.54 19.10 -14.80
CA ARG A 83 3.97 19.17 -15.09
C ARG A 83 4.66 19.96 -13.98
N ILE A 84 5.49 19.27 -13.19
CA ILE A 84 6.34 19.89 -12.16
C ILE A 84 7.75 20.08 -12.74
N THR A 85 8.23 21.31 -12.78
CA THR A 85 9.64 21.60 -13.12
C THR A 85 10.45 21.99 -11.88
N LEU A 86 11.78 21.96 -12.02
CA LEU A 86 12.69 22.39 -10.96
C LEU A 86 12.48 23.87 -10.59
N ASP A 87 12.31 24.71 -11.61
CA ASP A 87 12.14 26.15 -11.43
C ASP A 87 10.83 26.47 -10.70
N ASP A 88 9.75 25.74 -10.99
CA ASP A 88 8.46 25.91 -10.30
C ASP A 88 8.59 25.66 -8.80
N VAL A 89 9.24 24.56 -8.42
CA VAL A 89 9.39 24.17 -7.01
C VAL A 89 10.36 25.11 -6.29
N ALA A 90 11.47 25.48 -6.94
CA ALA A 90 12.45 26.40 -6.38
C ALA A 90 11.86 27.79 -6.15
N ALA A 91 11.06 28.29 -7.10
CA ALA A 91 10.33 29.54 -6.98
C ALA A 91 9.28 29.47 -5.86
N HIS A 92 8.54 28.37 -5.75
CA HIS A 92 7.52 28.18 -4.71
C HIS A 92 8.11 28.25 -3.29
N VAL A 93 9.35 27.77 -3.11
CA VAL A 93 10.04 27.80 -1.81
C VAL A 93 11.06 28.94 -1.66
N CYS A 94 11.05 29.91 -2.59
CA CYS A 94 11.87 31.12 -2.56
C CYS A 94 13.40 30.87 -2.48
N VAL A 95 13.91 29.87 -3.20
CA VAL A 95 15.37 29.60 -3.27
C VAL A 95 15.84 29.42 -4.72
N SER A 96 17.15 29.47 -4.93
CA SER A 96 17.70 29.20 -6.27
C SER A 96 17.55 27.71 -6.64
N PRO A 97 17.33 27.38 -7.93
CA PRO A 97 17.25 25.99 -8.40
C PRO A 97 18.45 25.12 -8.00
N TYR A 98 19.65 25.70 -8.04
CA TYR A 98 20.89 25.03 -7.64
C TYR A 98 20.89 24.68 -6.14
N TYR A 99 20.53 25.64 -5.29
CA TYR A 99 20.46 25.42 -3.86
C TYR A 99 19.38 24.37 -3.53
N PHE A 100 18.20 24.50 -4.14
CA PHE A 100 17.11 23.53 -3.99
C PHE A 100 17.55 22.10 -4.31
N CYS A 101 18.15 21.87 -5.48
CA CYS A 101 18.66 20.55 -5.87
C CYS A 101 19.61 19.95 -4.82
N LYS A 102 20.52 20.77 -4.29
CA LYS A 102 21.49 20.33 -3.29
C LYS A 102 20.79 19.93 -1.99
N ILE A 103 19.97 20.81 -1.42
CA ILE A 103 19.31 20.54 -0.13
C ILE A 103 18.25 19.43 -0.24
N PHE A 104 17.53 19.36 -1.35
CA PHE A 104 16.48 18.37 -1.56
C PHE A 104 17.08 16.98 -1.69
N LYS A 105 18.19 16.85 -2.44
CA LYS A 105 18.90 15.57 -2.54
C LYS A 105 19.57 15.17 -1.22
N GLN A 106 20.11 16.13 -0.48
CA GLN A 106 20.69 15.86 0.84
C GLN A 106 19.65 15.37 1.85
N ALA A 107 18.46 15.99 1.87
CA ALA A 107 17.39 15.63 2.80
C ALA A 107 16.65 14.34 2.40
N THR A 108 16.38 14.15 1.09
CA THR A 108 15.54 13.03 0.61
C THR A 108 16.33 11.84 0.07
N GLY A 109 17.63 12.01 -0.17
CA GLY A 109 18.47 11.04 -0.89
C GLY A 109 18.13 10.92 -2.39
N MET A 110 17.21 11.72 -2.92
CA MET A 110 16.67 11.58 -4.28
C MET A 110 16.72 12.92 -5.04
N THR A 111 16.82 12.84 -6.36
CA THR A 111 16.55 14.02 -7.21
C THR A 111 15.06 14.37 -7.21
N LEU A 112 14.71 15.61 -7.57
CA LEU A 112 13.31 16.05 -7.71
C LEU A 112 12.53 15.09 -8.63
N THR A 113 13.09 14.78 -9.80
CA THR A 113 12.44 13.90 -10.79
C THR A 113 12.20 12.50 -10.26
N GLU A 114 13.17 11.92 -9.53
CA GLU A 114 13.00 10.60 -8.90
C GLU A 114 11.94 10.63 -7.82
N TYR A 115 11.90 11.68 -7.01
CA TYR A 115 10.90 11.85 -5.97
C TYR A 115 9.50 11.97 -6.57
N VAL A 116 9.30 12.85 -7.56
CA VAL A 116 8.03 13.01 -8.28
C VAL A 116 7.58 11.67 -8.88
N ASN A 117 8.45 10.99 -9.62
CA ASN A 117 8.12 9.70 -10.23
C ASN A 117 7.72 8.66 -9.18
N ARG A 118 8.46 8.55 -8.07
CA ARG A 118 8.14 7.63 -6.98
C ARG A 118 6.76 7.93 -6.38
N ARG A 119 6.44 9.21 -6.14
CA ARG A 119 5.12 9.63 -5.62
C ARG A 119 3.99 9.34 -6.60
N ARG A 120 4.21 9.54 -7.91
CA ARG A 120 3.25 9.20 -8.97
C ARG A 120 2.98 7.70 -9.03
N ILE A 121 4.02 6.87 -8.96
CA ILE A 121 3.86 5.41 -8.93
C ILE A 121 3.10 4.94 -7.68
N GLU A 122 3.37 5.50 -6.50
CA GLU A 122 2.59 5.17 -5.30
C GLU A 122 1.11 5.55 -5.43
N ARG A 123 0.79 6.68 -6.09
CA ARG A 123 -0.59 7.05 -6.42
C ARG A 123 -1.20 6.09 -7.44
N ALA A 124 -0.43 5.69 -8.45
CA ALA A 124 -0.87 4.75 -9.49
C ALA A 124 -1.21 3.37 -8.91
N LYS A 125 -0.37 2.85 -8.00
CA LYS A 125 -0.62 1.58 -7.29
C LYS A 125 -2.01 1.57 -6.66
N ARG A 126 -2.37 2.64 -5.93
CA ARG A 126 -3.70 2.76 -5.32
C ARG A 126 -4.83 2.80 -6.36
N LYS A 127 -4.66 3.57 -7.45
CA LYS A 127 -5.66 3.66 -8.53
C LYS A 127 -5.86 2.33 -9.26
N LEU A 128 -4.79 1.53 -9.42
CA LEU A 128 -4.85 0.22 -10.10
C LEU A 128 -5.63 -0.84 -9.31
N LEU A 129 -5.85 -0.64 -8.01
CA LEU A 129 -6.67 -1.54 -7.19
C LEU A 129 -8.17 -1.33 -7.40
N VAL A 130 -8.58 -0.22 -8.03
CA VAL A 130 -9.99 0.05 -8.33
C VAL A 130 -10.45 -0.85 -9.49
N PRO A 131 -11.53 -1.63 -9.33
CA PRO A 131 -12.09 -2.42 -10.41
C PRO A 131 -12.39 -1.56 -11.65
N HIS A 132 -12.08 -2.10 -12.84
CA HIS A 132 -12.28 -1.44 -14.14
C HIS A 132 -11.38 -0.25 -14.50
N ALA A 133 -10.45 0.17 -13.64
CA ALA A 133 -9.49 1.21 -14.00
C ALA A 133 -8.61 0.78 -15.19
N ARG A 134 -8.58 1.59 -16.26
CA ARG A 134 -7.68 1.34 -17.40
C ARG A 134 -6.27 1.82 -17.05
N VAL A 135 -5.26 0.99 -17.32
CA VAL A 135 -3.85 1.31 -17.04
C VAL A 135 -3.41 2.61 -17.73
N THR A 136 -3.91 2.85 -18.94
CA THR A 136 -3.68 4.09 -19.70
C THR A 136 -4.23 5.31 -18.98
N GLU A 137 -5.48 5.27 -18.55
CA GLU A 137 -6.14 6.36 -17.81
C GLU A 137 -5.38 6.64 -16.51
N VAL A 138 -5.02 5.59 -15.75
CA VAL A 138 -4.23 5.74 -14.53
C VAL A 138 -2.87 6.40 -14.80
N ALA A 139 -2.19 6.08 -15.90
CA ALA A 139 -0.91 6.69 -16.23
C ALA A 139 -1.03 8.20 -16.45
N TYR A 140 -2.02 8.64 -17.23
CA TYR A 140 -2.26 10.07 -17.49
C TYR A 140 -2.76 10.80 -16.24
N ASP A 141 -3.67 10.18 -15.50
CA ASP A 141 -4.25 10.71 -14.26
C ASP A 141 -3.20 11.00 -13.17
N VAL A 142 -2.10 10.25 -13.13
CA VAL A 142 -1.02 10.49 -12.16
C VAL A 142 0.07 11.40 -12.74
N GLY A 143 -0.14 11.99 -13.91
CA GLY A 143 0.72 13.02 -14.50
C GLY A 143 1.82 12.52 -15.44
N TYR A 144 1.76 11.28 -15.92
CA TYR A 144 2.66 10.85 -17.00
C TYR A 144 2.16 11.34 -18.36
N GLN A 145 3.10 11.82 -19.19
CA GLN A 145 2.80 12.28 -20.54
C GLN A 145 2.80 11.15 -21.58
N SER A 146 3.32 9.97 -21.22
CA SER A 146 3.31 8.79 -22.08
C SER A 146 3.23 7.50 -21.29
N LEU A 147 2.51 6.53 -21.84
CA LEU A 147 2.40 5.18 -21.29
C LEU A 147 3.77 4.48 -21.21
N SER A 148 4.65 4.73 -22.19
CA SER A 148 6.00 4.15 -22.22
C SER A 148 6.86 4.62 -21.05
N GLN A 149 6.79 5.90 -20.69
CA GLN A 149 7.50 6.44 -19.52
C GLN A 149 6.93 5.86 -18.23
N PHE A 150 5.59 5.81 -18.12
CA PHE A 150 4.90 5.21 -16.99
C PHE A 150 5.31 3.75 -16.77
N ASN A 151 5.22 2.91 -17.80
CA ASN A 151 5.56 1.48 -17.69
C ASN A 151 7.01 1.27 -17.25
N ARG A 152 7.95 2.06 -17.77
CA ARG A 152 9.36 1.99 -17.37
C ARG A 152 9.55 2.39 -15.91
N SER A 153 8.93 3.48 -15.47
CA SER A 153 8.99 3.92 -14.08
C SER A 153 8.32 2.90 -13.15
N PHE A 154 7.14 2.41 -13.51
CA PHE A 154 6.40 1.44 -12.70
C PHE A 154 7.20 0.16 -12.52
N LEU A 155 7.76 -0.39 -13.60
CA LEU A 155 8.64 -1.57 -13.53
C LEU A 155 9.87 -1.30 -12.66
N LYS A 156 10.52 -0.12 -12.81
CA LYS A 156 11.70 0.26 -12.01
C LYS A 156 11.40 0.31 -10.50
N TYR A 157 10.26 0.87 -10.10
CA TYR A 157 9.95 1.11 -8.68
C TYR A 157 9.16 -0.04 -8.03
N VAL A 158 8.38 -0.81 -8.78
CA VAL A 158 7.52 -1.87 -8.25
C VAL A 158 8.08 -3.26 -8.54
N GLY A 159 8.94 -3.41 -9.55
CA GLY A 159 9.55 -4.69 -9.94
C GLY A 159 8.67 -5.55 -10.85
N MET A 160 7.47 -5.10 -11.20
CA MET A 160 6.54 -5.79 -12.11
C MET A 160 5.77 -4.79 -12.96
N SER A 161 5.08 -5.26 -14.01
CA SER A 161 4.26 -4.40 -14.87
C SER A 161 2.97 -3.95 -14.15
N PRO A 162 2.35 -2.82 -14.53
CA PRO A 162 1.08 -2.37 -13.97
C PRO A 162 -0.05 -3.41 -14.09
N THR A 163 -0.10 -4.11 -15.23
CA THR A 163 -1.10 -5.16 -15.49
C THR A 163 -0.90 -6.34 -14.54
N HIS A 164 0.34 -6.81 -14.39
CA HIS A 164 0.66 -7.90 -13.48
C HIS A 164 0.44 -7.50 -12.02
N TYR A 165 0.78 -6.26 -11.66
CA TYR A 165 0.52 -5.71 -10.32
C TYR A 165 -0.97 -5.76 -9.97
N ARG A 166 -1.85 -5.44 -10.93
CA ARG A 166 -3.31 -5.52 -10.75
C ARG A 166 -3.81 -6.95 -10.57
N GLU A 167 -3.28 -7.90 -11.34
CA GLU A 167 -3.63 -9.32 -11.24
C GLU A 167 -3.23 -9.91 -9.88
N THR A 168 -2.01 -9.63 -9.42
CA THR A 168 -1.46 -10.18 -8.18
C THR A 168 -1.99 -9.48 -6.92
N SER A 169 -2.27 -8.17 -7.01
CA SER A 169 -2.81 -7.38 -5.89
C SER A 169 -4.34 -7.46 -5.81
N GLY A 170 -4.99 -8.09 -6.79
CA GLY A 170 -6.38 -8.52 -6.73
C GLY A 170 -6.54 -9.65 -5.71
N ILE A 171 -6.41 -9.31 -4.43
CA ILE A 171 -6.93 -10.13 -3.35
C ILE A 171 -8.42 -10.31 -3.63
N GLU A 172 -8.78 -11.56 -3.91
CA GLU A 172 -10.11 -12.17 -3.81
C GLU A 172 -11.21 -11.24 -3.24
N MET A 173 -11.76 -10.36 -4.08
CA MET A 173 -13.14 -9.90 -3.91
C MET A 173 -13.95 -10.75 -4.88
N THR A 174 -14.45 -11.86 -4.36
CA THR A 174 -15.42 -12.73 -5.02
C THR A 174 -16.49 -11.88 -5.74
N PRO A 175 -16.82 -12.18 -7.00
CA PRO A 175 -17.95 -11.53 -7.66
C PRO A 175 -19.22 -11.94 -6.92
N GLN A 176 -19.80 -10.99 -6.18
CA GLN A 176 -21.14 -11.16 -5.66
C GLN A 176 -22.09 -11.07 -6.86
N ALA A 177 -22.60 -12.23 -7.26
CA ALA A 177 -23.63 -12.37 -8.26
C ALA A 177 -24.83 -11.46 -7.92
N ALA A 178 -25.30 -10.72 -8.93
CA ALA A 178 -26.62 -10.11 -8.97
C ALA A 178 -27.40 -10.78 -10.11
#